data_AF-A0A1G2G1Q7-F1
#
_entry.id   AF-A0A1G2G1Q7-F1
#
_cell.length_a   1.000
_cell.length_b   1.000
_cell.length_c   1.000
_cell.angle_alpha   90.00
_cell.angle_beta   90.00
_cell.angle_gamma   90.00
#
_symmetry.space_group_name_H-M   'P 1'
#
loop_
_entity.id
_entity.type
_entity.pdbx_description
1 polymer ?
#
loop_
_entity_poly.entity_id
_entity_poly.type
_entity_poly.pdbx_seq_one_letter_code
_entity_poly.pdbx_strand_id
1 'polypeptide(L)'
;MFKIMRKILFLSFLALMGYASISFVFSRIVHAAEQECGTYAPFATTLYAPPYDLLSGTSLLHIVCDGADKKIEVGSNDSNTIVYEHGWQYISGAWQPITFSGASRLGGDQSLPWFVGKATAPLSQVQSGANYVVAFTCSSTTGSWRCGCVDGACTKHLWQLQIFTFDTGGTDGGTGGDCSGGSGPIRGKDRVLPSGCVGEPYTYIITDCEGFGLGLGDDGTIAGTVFKNTPGLKMTGPTGRRRTLQGTPTEAGTFKLNIVGRQGTSSCGGQPTMTVSP
;
A
#
# COMPACT_ATOMS: atom_id res chain seq x y z
N MET A 1 -68.80 -20.17 -21.02
CA MET A 1 -67.98 -19.08 -20.43
C MET A 1 -66.66 -19.56 -19.80
N PHE A 2 -66.61 -20.72 -19.13
CA PHE A 2 -65.39 -21.22 -18.46
C PHE A 2 -64.18 -21.61 -19.36
N LYS A 3 -64.38 -21.92 -20.64
CA LYS A 3 -63.28 -22.31 -21.56
C LYS A 3 -62.43 -21.15 -22.08
N ILE A 4 -62.96 -19.92 -22.08
CA ILE A 4 -62.26 -18.74 -22.61
C ILE A 4 -61.30 -18.16 -21.57
N MET A 5 -61.66 -18.23 -20.29
CA MET A 5 -60.85 -17.70 -19.18
C MET A 5 -59.54 -18.48 -18.97
N ARG A 6 -59.50 -19.78 -19.33
CA ARG A 6 -58.30 -20.62 -19.18
C ARG A 6 -57.21 -20.36 -20.23
N LYS A 7 -57.58 -19.82 -21.41
CA LYS A 7 -56.62 -19.46 -22.46
C LYS A 7 -55.98 -18.09 -22.22
N ILE A 8 -56.72 -17.15 -21.64
CA ILE A 8 -56.20 -15.80 -21.33
C ILE A 8 -55.19 -15.88 -20.17
N LEU A 9 -55.41 -16.75 -19.17
CA LEU A 9 -54.46 -16.90 -18.06
C LEU A 9 -53.12 -17.54 -18.50
N PHE A 10 -53.13 -18.40 -19.52
CA PHE A 10 -51.92 -19.09 -19.99
C PHE A 10 -51.04 -18.21 -20.88
N LEU A 11 -51.64 -17.29 -21.66
CA LEU A 11 -50.90 -16.32 -22.47
C LEU A 11 -50.21 -15.24 -21.62
N SER A 12 -50.82 -14.82 -20.50
CA SER A 12 -50.19 -13.87 -19.58
C SER A 12 -48.96 -14.44 -18.86
N PHE A 13 -48.92 -15.75 -18.63
CA PHE A 13 -47.80 -16.41 -17.96
C PHE A 13 -46.57 -16.54 -18.88
N LEU A 14 -46.78 -16.73 -20.19
CA LEU A 14 -45.71 -16.79 -21.19
C LEU A 14 -45.10 -15.41 -21.48
N ALA A 15 -45.89 -14.33 -21.41
CA ALA A 15 -45.37 -12.96 -21.56
C ALA A 15 -44.52 -12.50 -20.37
N LEU A 16 -44.82 -12.97 -19.15
CA LEU A 16 -44.03 -12.69 -17.96
C LEU A 16 -42.72 -13.49 -17.88
N MET A 17 -42.67 -14.70 -18.45
CA MET A 17 -41.42 -15.48 -18.53
C MET A 17 -40.46 -15.01 -19.62
N GLY A 18 -40.93 -14.25 -20.62
CA GLY A 18 -40.09 -13.67 -21.68
C GLY A 18 -39.30 -12.42 -21.28
N TYR A 19 -39.65 -11.78 -20.15
CA TYR A 19 -38.99 -10.55 -19.66
C TYR A 19 -37.92 -10.80 -18.59
N ALA A 20 -37.76 -12.04 -18.12
CA ALA A 20 -36.83 -12.43 -17.06
C ALA A 20 -35.44 -12.86 -17.57
N SER A 21 -35.13 -12.60 -18.85
CA SER A 21 -33.83 -12.89 -19.47
C SER A 21 -33.21 -11.64 -20.10
N ILE A 22 -33.45 -10.46 -19.51
CA ILE A 22 -32.50 -9.35 -19.65
C ILE A 22 -31.25 -9.77 -18.92
N SER A 23 -30.25 -10.16 -19.73
CA SER A 23 -28.90 -10.49 -19.31
C SER A 23 -28.35 -9.35 -18.46
N PHE A 24 -28.38 -9.51 -17.15
CA PHE A 24 -27.47 -8.82 -16.25
C PHE A 24 -26.07 -9.36 -16.55
N VAL A 25 -25.45 -8.82 -17.59
CA VAL A 25 -23.99 -8.81 -17.71
C VAL A 25 -23.52 -7.94 -16.56
N PHE A 26 -23.40 -8.53 -15.37
CA PHE A 26 -22.64 -7.97 -14.27
C PHE A 26 -21.20 -7.85 -14.78
N SER A 27 -20.89 -6.72 -15.41
CA SER A 27 -19.54 -6.24 -15.56
C SER A 27 -19.01 -6.10 -14.14
N ARG A 28 -18.32 -7.14 -13.65
CA ARG A 28 -17.51 -7.00 -12.46
C ARG A 28 -16.38 -6.06 -12.87
N ILE A 29 -16.60 -4.77 -12.65
CA ILE A 29 -15.51 -3.82 -12.60
C ILE A 29 -14.67 -4.30 -11.42
N VAL A 30 -13.61 -5.04 -11.76
CA VAL A 30 -12.52 -5.34 -10.84
C VAL A 30 -11.88 -3.99 -10.59
N HIS A 31 -12.38 -3.27 -9.58
CA HIS A 31 -11.69 -2.11 -9.07
C HIS A 31 -10.35 -2.63 -8.57
N ALA A 32 -9.26 -2.20 -9.20
CA ALA A 32 -7.94 -2.44 -8.67
C ALA A 32 -7.97 -1.94 -7.22
N ALA A 33 -7.73 -2.85 -6.29
CA ALA A 33 -7.72 -2.48 -4.88
C ALA A 33 -6.55 -1.51 -4.68
N GLU A 34 -6.85 -0.34 -4.16
CA GLU A 34 -5.84 0.63 -3.76
C GLU A 34 -4.83 -0.04 -2.82
N GLN A 35 -3.57 -0.10 -3.24
CA GLN A 35 -2.51 -0.73 -2.47
C GLN A 35 -1.56 0.34 -1.94
N GLU A 36 -1.31 0.35 -0.63
CA GLU A 36 -0.23 1.17 -0.08
C GLU A 36 1.10 0.82 -0.76
N CYS A 37 1.85 1.86 -1.11
CA CYS A 37 3.11 1.69 -1.81
C CYS A 37 4.21 2.58 -1.24
N GLY A 38 5.45 2.12 -1.42
CA GLY A 38 6.63 2.69 -0.78
C GLY A 38 6.94 2.09 0.59
N THR A 39 8.15 2.36 1.05
CA THR A 39 8.62 2.03 2.40
C THR A 39 8.58 3.31 3.25
N TYR A 40 7.95 3.22 4.42
CA TYR A 40 7.85 4.34 5.34
C TYR A 40 9.03 4.36 6.30
N ALA A 41 9.64 5.52 6.46
CA ALA A 41 10.68 5.71 7.47
C ALA A 41 10.04 5.97 8.84
N PRO A 42 10.71 5.57 9.94
CA PRO A 42 10.24 5.89 11.28
C PRO A 42 10.18 7.42 11.47
N PHE A 43 9.13 7.89 12.13
CA PHE A 43 8.97 9.29 12.46
C PHE A 43 9.91 9.67 13.62
N ALA A 44 10.75 10.69 13.43
CA ALA A 44 11.70 11.15 14.45
C ALA A 44 12.02 12.65 14.29
N THR A 45 11.05 13.53 14.59
CA THR A 45 11.26 14.98 14.58
C THR A 45 10.38 15.68 15.61
N THR A 46 10.82 16.84 16.10
CA THR A 46 10.08 17.72 17.02
C THR A 46 9.40 18.89 16.32
N LEU A 47 9.67 19.10 15.03
CA LEU A 47 9.10 20.21 14.24
C LEU A 47 7.74 19.86 13.60
N TYR A 48 7.40 18.57 13.57
CA TYR A 48 6.17 18.04 13.00
C TYR A 48 5.50 17.10 14.01
N ALA A 49 4.24 16.78 13.76
CA ALA A 49 3.52 15.70 14.41
C ALA A 49 3.72 14.38 13.64
N PRO A 50 3.52 13.22 14.29
CA PRO A 50 3.55 11.93 13.63
C PRO A 50 2.46 11.81 12.55
N PRO A 51 2.65 10.97 11.52
CA PRO A 51 1.69 10.74 10.42
C PRO A 51 0.48 9.89 10.84
N TYR A 52 0.26 9.68 12.13
CA TYR A 52 -0.80 8.87 12.70
C TYR A 52 -1.41 9.60 13.91
N ASP A 53 -2.60 9.19 14.30
CA ASP A 53 -3.28 9.67 15.49
C ASP A 53 -2.63 9.07 16.75
N LEU A 54 -2.03 9.88 17.62
CA LEU A 54 -1.41 9.42 18.85
C LEU A 54 -2.38 8.80 19.86
N LEU A 55 -3.67 9.13 19.77
CA LEU A 55 -4.68 8.68 20.73
C LEU A 55 -5.24 7.31 20.35
N SER A 56 -5.40 7.06 19.05
CA SER A 56 -5.98 5.82 18.52
C SER A 56 -4.94 4.88 17.89
N GLY A 57 -3.77 5.39 17.54
CA GLY A 57 -2.75 4.67 16.76
C GLY A 57 -3.08 4.55 15.27
N THR A 58 -4.17 5.15 14.80
CA THR A 58 -4.63 5.08 13.41
C THR A 58 -3.69 5.84 12.48
N SER A 59 -3.22 5.22 11.41
CA SER A 59 -2.47 5.91 10.35
C SER A 59 -3.36 6.94 9.65
N LEU A 60 -2.84 8.15 9.42
CA LEU A 60 -3.58 9.27 8.84
C LEU A 60 -2.92 9.87 7.60
N LEU A 61 -1.73 9.42 7.22
CA LEU A 61 -1.02 9.94 6.06
C LEU A 61 -0.20 8.82 5.42
N HIS A 62 -0.62 8.40 4.22
CA HIS A 62 0.01 7.31 3.49
C HIS A 62 -0.02 7.56 1.99
N ILE A 63 0.79 6.80 1.27
CA ILE A 63 0.90 6.85 -0.18
C ILE A 63 0.29 5.58 -0.76
N VAL A 64 -0.59 5.77 -1.73
CA VAL A 64 -1.31 4.68 -2.39
C VAL A 64 -0.99 4.68 -3.86
N CYS A 65 -0.86 3.48 -4.42
CA CYS A 65 -0.61 3.27 -5.84
C CYS A 65 -1.84 2.64 -6.49
N ASP A 66 -2.19 3.17 -7.67
CA ASP A 66 -3.14 2.59 -8.60
C ASP A 66 -2.43 2.44 -9.95
N GLY A 67 -1.82 1.27 -10.16
CA GLY A 67 -0.91 1.05 -11.29
C GLY A 67 0.31 1.99 -11.23
N ALA A 68 0.47 2.82 -12.26
CA ALA A 68 1.55 3.80 -12.35
C ALA A 68 1.25 5.09 -11.58
N ASP A 69 -0.02 5.36 -11.27
CA ASP A 69 -0.44 6.57 -10.59
C ASP A 69 -0.21 6.43 -9.08
N LYS A 70 0.41 7.46 -8.51
CA LYS A 70 0.71 7.55 -7.09
C LYS A 70 -0.09 8.69 -6.50
N LYS A 71 -0.73 8.47 -5.37
CA LYS A 71 -1.50 9.48 -4.67
C LYS A 71 -1.21 9.48 -3.19
N ILE A 72 -1.30 10.68 -2.62
CA ILE A 72 -1.28 10.93 -1.20
C ILE A 72 -2.71 10.71 -0.72
N GLU A 73 -2.87 9.87 0.31
CA GLU A 73 -4.12 9.73 1.04
C GLU A 73 -3.93 10.26 2.46
N VAL A 74 -4.88 11.07 2.92
CA VAL A 74 -4.85 11.74 4.21
C VAL A 74 -6.17 11.51 4.93
N GLY A 75 -6.09 11.31 6.25
CA GLY A 75 -7.23 11.08 7.13
C GLY A 75 -7.57 9.59 7.24
N SER A 76 -8.83 9.31 7.58
CA SER A 76 -9.33 7.95 7.75
C SER A 76 -10.77 7.84 7.24
N ASN A 77 -11.33 6.62 7.19
CA ASN A 77 -12.75 6.46 6.84
C ASN A 77 -13.71 6.83 8.00
N ASP A 78 -13.21 7.29 9.14
CA ASP A 78 -14.01 7.72 10.28
C ASP A 78 -14.52 9.16 10.09
N SER A 79 -15.82 9.38 10.30
CA SER A 79 -16.43 10.72 10.25
C SER A 79 -15.96 11.65 11.37
N ASN A 80 -15.31 11.10 12.41
CA ASN A 80 -14.60 11.84 13.45
C ASN A 80 -13.18 12.22 13.04
N THR A 81 -12.77 12.02 11.79
CA THR A 81 -11.54 12.59 11.24
C THR A 81 -11.90 13.73 10.29
N ILE A 82 -11.15 14.82 10.34
CA ILE A 82 -11.20 15.88 9.32
C ILE A 82 -9.82 16.17 8.79
N VAL A 83 -9.76 16.56 7.52
CA VAL A 83 -8.53 16.84 6.78
C VAL A 83 -8.57 18.27 6.26
N TYR A 84 -7.53 19.05 6.55
CA TYR A 84 -7.38 20.38 5.99
C TYR A 84 -7.05 20.29 4.51
N GLU A 85 -7.63 21.15 3.69
CA GLU A 85 -7.57 21.03 2.23
C GLU A 85 -6.20 21.29 1.61
N HIS A 86 -5.27 21.89 2.36
CA HIS A 86 -3.92 22.17 1.90
C HIS A 86 -2.88 21.35 2.64
N GLY A 87 -1.80 21.02 1.94
CA GLY A 87 -0.59 20.41 2.50
C GLY A 87 0.64 20.83 1.72
N TRP A 88 1.75 20.13 1.95
CA TRP A 88 2.98 20.34 1.18
C TRP A 88 3.67 19.04 0.82
N GLN A 89 4.35 19.06 -0.33
CA GLN A 89 5.28 18.03 -0.75
C GLN A 89 6.68 18.63 -0.86
N TYR A 90 7.71 17.94 -0.36
CA TYR A 90 9.09 18.39 -0.56
C TYR A 90 9.60 17.92 -1.91
N ILE A 91 9.89 18.87 -2.80
CA ILE A 91 10.33 18.62 -4.17
C ILE A 91 11.55 19.49 -4.46
N SER A 92 12.63 18.85 -4.91
CA SER A 92 13.84 19.51 -5.40
C SER A 92 14.42 20.54 -4.43
N GLY A 93 14.41 20.22 -3.13
CA GLY A 93 14.97 21.08 -2.09
C GLY A 93 14.01 22.11 -1.48
N ALA A 94 12.75 22.15 -1.91
CA ALA A 94 11.76 23.12 -1.43
C ALA A 94 10.39 22.48 -1.14
N TRP A 95 9.65 23.06 -0.19
CA TRP A 95 8.25 22.71 0.03
C TRP A 95 7.37 23.34 -1.04
N GLN A 96 6.64 22.51 -1.78
CA GLN A 96 5.65 22.91 -2.76
C GLN A 96 4.24 22.67 -2.21
N PRO A 97 3.29 23.60 -2.39
CA PRO A 97 1.93 23.42 -1.91
C PRO A 97 1.22 22.33 -2.70
N ILE A 98 0.38 21.56 -2.01
CA ILE A 98 -0.56 20.61 -2.60
C ILE A 98 -1.98 20.91 -2.11
N THR A 99 -2.96 20.66 -2.97
CA THR A 99 -4.38 20.79 -2.64
C THR A 99 -5.02 19.42 -2.67
N PHE A 100 -5.61 19.03 -1.56
CA PHE A 100 -6.35 17.79 -1.42
C PHE A 100 -7.78 17.93 -1.97
N SER A 101 -8.34 16.80 -2.38
CA SER A 101 -9.73 16.63 -2.79
C SER A 101 -10.38 15.57 -1.91
N GLY A 102 -11.53 15.86 -1.32
CA GLY A 102 -12.30 14.94 -0.49
C GLY A 102 -13.76 14.88 -0.93
N ALA A 103 -14.44 13.79 -0.57
CA ALA A 103 -15.82 13.55 -1.00
C ALA A 103 -16.84 14.46 -0.28
N SER A 104 -16.57 14.81 0.98
CA SER A 104 -17.51 15.54 1.84
C SER A 104 -16.79 16.66 2.58
N ARG A 105 -17.43 17.83 2.69
CA ARG A 105 -16.96 18.97 3.49
C ARG A 105 -17.54 18.93 4.90
N LEU A 106 -16.81 19.50 5.86
CA LEU A 106 -17.28 19.64 7.24
C LEU A 106 -18.60 20.44 7.25
N GLY A 107 -19.65 19.85 7.82
CA GLY A 107 -20.99 20.46 7.84
C GLY A 107 -21.67 20.61 6.47
N GLY A 108 -21.11 20.03 5.40
CA GLY A 108 -21.60 20.20 4.03
C GLY A 108 -21.30 21.57 3.40
N ASP A 109 -20.53 22.43 4.10
CA ASP A 109 -20.22 23.79 3.64
C ASP A 109 -18.98 23.81 2.74
N GLN A 110 -19.16 24.17 1.48
CA GLN A 110 -18.08 24.24 0.48
C GLN A 110 -17.11 25.41 0.72
N SER A 111 -17.46 26.37 1.57
CA SER A 111 -16.57 27.47 1.95
C SER A 111 -15.57 27.08 3.04
N LEU A 112 -15.78 25.96 3.73
CA LEU A 112 -14.87 25.49 4.78
C LEU A 112 -13.71 24.69 4.18
N PRO A 113 -12.46 24.97 4.58
CA PRO A 113 -11.27 24.31 4.04
C PRO A 113 -11.03 22.92 4.66
N TRP A 114 -12.09 22.23 5.07
CA TRP A 114 -12.04 20.97 5.80
C TRP A 114 -12.89 19.89 5.14
N PHE A 115 -12.27 18.75 4.84
CA PHE A 115 -12.94 17.53 4.41
C PHE A 115 -13.22 16.62 5.61
N VAL A 116 -14.32 15.86 5.54
CA VAL A 116 -14.66 14.83 6.53
C VAL A 116 -14.16 13.47 6.08
N GLY A 117 -13.57 12.72 7.01
CA GLY A 117 -12.96 11.42 6.79
C GLY A 117 -11.62 11.56 6.08
N LYS A 118 -11.66 11.39 4.76
CA LYS A 118 -10.48 11.15 3.92
C LYS A 118 -10.42 12.15 2.77
N ALA A 119 -9.21 12.59 2.44
CA ALA A 119 -8.91 13.38 1.26
C ALA A 119 -7.68 12.83 0.53
N THR A 120 -7.57 13.09 -0.77
CA THR A 120 -6.46 12.62 -1.60
C THR A 120 -5.87 13.73 -2.45
N ALA A 121 -4.61 13.62 -2.82
CA ALA A 121 -3.95 14.47 -3.81
C ALA A 121 -3.04 13.62 -4.70
N PRO A 122 -2.85 13.97 -5.98
CA PRO A 122 -1.84 13.30 -6.81
C PRO A 122 -0.45 13.53 -6.22
N LEU A 123 0.39 12.49 -6.22
CA LEU A 123 1.79 12.58 -5.83
C LEU A 123 2.63 12.88 -7.08
N SER A 124 3.13 14.10 -7.19
CA SER A 124 3.92 14.54 -8.35
C SER A 124 5.43 14.39 -8.12
N GLN A 125 6.23 14.21 -9.17
CA GLN A 125 7.70 14.31 -9.11
C GLN A 125 8.36 13.51 -7.98
N VAL A 126 7.97 12.24 -7.83
CA VAL A 126 8.59 11.31 -6.88
C VAL A 126 10.10 11.24 -7.14
N GLN A 127 10.88 11.49 -6.09
CA GLN A 127 12.32 11.52 -6.13
C GLN A 127 12.91 10.16 -5.72
N SER A 128 14.11 9.85 -6.22
CA SER A 128 14.88 8.72 -5.69
C SER A 128 15.26 8.99 -4.23
N GLY A 129 15.13 7.97 -3.38
CA GLY A 129 15.41 8.09 -1.95
C GLY A 129 14.22 8.64 -1.16
N ALA A 130 14.51 9.47 -0.15
CA ALA A 130 13.51 9.97 0.79
C ALA A 130 12.64 11.06 0.15
N ASN A 131 11.34 10.88 0.25
CA ASN A 131 10.31 11.81 -0.12
C ASN A 131 9.51 12.20 1.12
N TYR A 132 8.95 13.41 1.11
CA TYR A 132 8.32 14.00 2.28
C TYR A 132 7.01 14.64 1.89
N VAL A 133 5.96 14.33 2.64
CA VAL A 133 4.64 14.96 2.52
C VAL A 133 4.17 15.40 3.89
N VAL A 134 3.54 16.56 3.91
CA VAL A 134 3.00 17.19 5.10
C VAL A 134 1.52 17.46 4.90
N ALA A 135 0.71 17.08 5.90
CA ALA A 135 -0.72 17.33 5.93
C ALA A 135 -1.19 17.70 7.34
N PHE A 136 -2.41 18.23 7.45
CA PHE A 136 -3.00 18.56 8.75
C PHE A 136 -4.36 17.90 8.89
N THR A 137 -4.50 17.14 9.96
CA THR A 137 -5.74 16.42 10.28
C THR A 137 -6.13 16.68 11.72
N CYS A 138 -7.42 16.50 12.00
CA CYS A 138 -7.94 16.48 13.35
C CYS A 138 -8.80 15.23 13.57
N SER A 139 -8.66 14.64 14.75
CA SER A 139 -9.56 13.59 15.25
C SER A 139 -10.46 14.19 16.33
N SER A 140 -11.75 13.87 16.30
CA SER A 140 -12.69 14.22 17.36
C SER A 140 -12.77 13.11 18.38
N THR A 141 -12.51 13.44 19.64
CA THR A 141 -12.75 12.53 20.77
C THR A 141 -13.60 13.28 21.78
N THR A 142 -14.72 12.67 22.21
CA THR A 142 -15.65 13.30 23.16
C THR A 142 -16.17 14.68 22.71
N GLY A 143 -16.38 14.86 21.40
CA GLY A 143 -16.95 16.09 20.84
C GLY A 143 -15.98 17.27 20.72
N SER A 144 -14.70 17.08 21.02
CA SER A 144 -13.65 18.10 20.84
C SER A 144 -12.65 17.65 19.78
N TRP A 145 -12.36 18.54 18.82
CA TRP A 145 -11.36 18.31 17.79
C TRP A 145 -9.94 18.46 18.35
N ARG A 146 -9.10 17.48 18.03
CA ARG A 146 -7.69 17.44 18.40
C ARG A 146 -6.87 17.30 17.13
N CYS A 147 -6.13 18.34 16.80
CA CYS A 147 -5.44 18.47 15.52
C CYS A 147 -3.93 18.29 15.67
N GLY A 148 -3.31 17.52 14.79
CA GLY A 148 -1.85 17.49 14.68
C GLY A 148 -1.12 17.23 16.00
N CYS A 149 -1.62 16.32 16.81
CA CYS A 149 -1.12 16.10 18.17
C CYS A 149 0.32 15.58 18.14
N VAL A 150 1.21 16.19 18.93
CA VAL A 150 2.59 15.71 19.13
C VAL A 150 2.76 14.84 20.38
N ASP A 151 1.78 14.90 21.28
CA ASP A 151 1.73 14.14 22.52
C ASP A 151 0.30 13.63 22.78
N GLY A 152 0.16 12.68 23.72
CA GLY A 152 -1.14 12.09 24.07
C GLY A 152 -2.10 13.07 24.77
N ALA A 153 -1.62 14.21 25.26
CA ALA A 153 -2.48 15.27 25.79
C ALA A 153 -2.98 16.23 24.69
N CYS A 154 -2.39 16.15 23.49
CA CYS A 154 -2.62 17.02 22.35
C CYS A 154 -2.56 18.52 22.70
N THR A 155 -1.56 18.92 23.50
CA THR A 155 -1.42 20.32 23.93
C THR A 155 -0.71 21.21 22.91
N LYS A 156 0.01 20.60 21.95
CA LYS A 156 0.65 21.27 20.83
C LYS A 156 0.14 20.68 19.53
N HIS A 157 -0.15 21.57 18.59
CA HIS A 157 -0.70 21.24 17.27
C HIS A 157 0.36 21.54 16.21
N LEU A 158 0.89 20.51 15.57
CA LEU A 158 1.85 20.63 14.48
C LEU A 158 1.35 19.92 13.23
N TRP A 159 1.87 20.34 12.09
CA TRP A 159 1.67 19.64 10.83
C TRP A 159 2.24 18.22 10.89
N GLN A 160 1.54 17.26 10.31
CA GLN A 160 1.94 15.85 10.35
C GLN A 160 2.84 15.56 9.16
N LEU A 161 3.96 14.88 9.39
CA LEU A 161 4.96 14.58 8.37
C LEU A 161 5.03 13.07 8.12
N GLN A 162 4.87 12.66 6.86
CA GLN A 162 5.19 11.32 6.40
C GLN A 162 6.46 11.34 5.55
N ILE A 163 7.36 10.43 5.87
CA ILE A 163 8.58 10.16 5.11
C ILE A 163 8.42 8.81 4.43
N PHE A 164 8.63 8.75 3.13
CA PHE A 164 8.55 7.51 2.35
C PHE A 164 9.66 7.43 1.31
N THR A 165 10.04 6.22 0.96
CA THR A 165 10.98 5.95 -0.12
C THR A 165 10.31 5.10 -1.18
N PHE A 166 10.56 5.45 -2.43
CA PHE A 166 10.32 4.55 -3.55
C PHE A 166 11.65 3.97 -3.97
N ASP A 167 11.70 2.65 -4.11
CA ASP A 167 12.80 2.00 -4.80
C ASP A 167 12.67 2.34 -6.28
N THR A 168 13.24 3.48 -6.70
CA THR A 168 13.23 3.94 -8.09
C THR A 168 13.98 3.02 -9.05
N GLY A 169 14.48 1.88 -8.57
CA GLY A 169 15.10 0.81 -9.36
C GLY A 169 14.22 -0.42 -9.58
N GLY A 170 13.03 -0.47 -9.00
CA GLY A 170 12.04 -1.49 -9.31
C GLY A 170 10.92 -0.86 -10.11
N THR A 171 10.86 -1.16 -11.41
CA THR A 171 9.64 -0.97 -12.19
C THR A 171 8.55 -1.81 -11.53
N ASP A 172 7.78 -1.21 -10.63
CA ASP A 172 6.62 -1.84 -10.03
C ASP A 172 5.69 -2.26 -11.18
N GLY A 173 5.54 -3.58 -11.39
CA GLY A 173 4.50 -4.14 -12.25
C GLY A 173 4.71 -3.97 -13.75
N GLY A 174 5.91 -4.26 -14.27
CA GLY A 174 6.03 -4.67 -15.66
C GLY A 174 5.37 -6.04 -15.86
N THR A 175 4.16 -6.09 -16.42
CA THR A 175 3.56 -7.30 -17.03
C THR A 175 4.32 -7.75 -18.30
N GLY A 176 5.58 -7.37 -18.46
CA GLY A 176 6.37 -7.66 -19.64
C GLY A 176 7.85 -7.80 -19.34
N GLY A 177 8.36 -9.02 -19.49
CA GLY A 177 9.58 -9.31 -20.25
C GLY A 177 10.95 -8.94 -19.67
N ASP A 178 11.07 -8.01 -18.72
CA ASP A 178 12.39 -7.47 -18.41
C ASP A 178 13.09 -8.26 -17.29
N CYS A 179 14.21 -8.90 -17.66
CA CYS A 179 15.02 -9.81 -16.84
C CYS A 179 15.78 -9.14 -15.68
N SER A 180 15.45 -7.90 -15.32
CA SER A 180 16.17 -7.12 -14.31
C SER A 180 15.61 -7.38 -12.91
N GLY A 181 16.43 -7.97 -12.04
CA GLY A 181 16.11 -8.10 -10.61
C GLY A 181 15.83 -6.75 -9.95
N GLY A 182 14.92 -6.71 -8.97
CA GLY A 182 14.52 -5.51 -8.23
C GLY A 182 14.96 -5.52 -6.77
N SER A 183 14.45 -4.59 -5.96
CA SER A 183 14.62 -4.60 -4.49
C SER A 183 13.27 -4.43 -3.80
N GLY A 184 13.13 -4.95 -2.58
CA GLY A 184 11.97 -4.63 -1.76
C GLY A 184 11.81 -5.47 -0.49
N PRO A 185 11.06 -4.98 0.51
CA PRO A 185 10.79 -5.70 1.75
C PRO A 185 9.92 -6.93 1.52
N ILE A 186 10.19 -7.97 2.31
CA ILE A 186 9.29 -9.14 2.38
C ILE A 186 8.21 -8.81 3.40
N ARG A 187 7.04 -8.41 2.91
CA ARG A 187 5.83 -8.30 3.74
C ARG A 187 4.99 -9.58 3.61
N GLY A 188 4.90 -10.33 4.69
CA GLY A 188 3.92 -11.40 4.84
C GLY A 188 4.02 -12.58 3.86
N LYS A 189 2.99 -13.42 3.88
CA LYS A 189 3.01 -14.80 3.37
C LYS A 189 3.07 -14.93 1.84
N ASP A 190 2.68 -13.89 1.08
CA ASP A 190 2.23 -14.03 -0.31
C ASP A 190 2.76 -12.97 -1.31
N ARG A 191 4.01 -12.50 -1.21
CA ARG A 191 4.56 -11.55 -2.20
C ARG A 191 5.09 -12.25 -3.46
N VAL A 192 4.91 -11.65 -4.63
CA VAL A 192 5.57 -12.10 -5.89
C VAL A 192 6.89 -11.34 -6.02
N LEU A 193 8.01 -12.05 -6.21
CA LEU A 193 9.31 -11.43 -6.52
C LEU A 193 9.34 -10.99 -7.99
N PRO A 194 10.18 -9.99 -8.35
CA PRO A 194 10.44 -9.65 -9.75
C PRO A 194 10.84 -10.89 -10.56
N SER A 195 10.34 -10.98 -11.79
CA SER A 195 10.69 -12.07 -12.70
C SER A 195 12.17 -12.06 -13.07
N GLY A 196 12.71 -13.23 -13.40
CA GLY A 196 14.06 -13.40 -13.97
C GLY A 196 14.03 -14.10 -15.32
N CYS A 197 15.20 -14.30 -15.92
CA CYS A 197 15.36 -15.07 -17.15
C CYS A 197 16.47 -16.11 -17.01
N VAL A 198 16.37 -17.21 -17.74
CA VAL A 198 17.42 -18.23 -17.79
C VAL A 198 18.68 -17.62 -18.40
N GLY A 199 19.83 -17.81 -17.75
CA GLY A 199 21.13 -17.33 -18.23
C GLY A 199 21.43 -15.86 -17.89
N GLU A 200 20.48 -15.11 -17.35
CA GLU A 200 20.69 -13.70 -16.98
C GLU A 200 21.03 -13.52 -15.49
N PRO A 201 21.91 -12.57 -15.13
CA PRO A 201 22.21 -12.27 -13.74
C PRO A 201 20.98 -11.67 -13.05
N TYR A 202 20.59 -12.29 -11.95
CA TYR A 202 19.52 -11.86 -11.08
C TYR A 202 20.10 -11.37 -9.76
N THR A 203 19.58 -10.27 -9.25
CA THR A 203 19.91 -9.75 -7.92
C THR A 203 18.66 -9.16 -7.30
N TYR A 204 18.31 -9.61 -6.10
CA TYR A 204 17.19 -9.09 -5.32
C TYR A 204 17.58 -8.89 -3.87
N ILE A 205 17.39 -7.67 -3.36
CA ILE A 205 17.69 -7.33 -1.97
C ILE A 205 16.47 -7.61 -1.11
N ILE A 206 16.64 -8.53 -0.17
CA ILE A 206 15.67 -8.85 0.87
C ILE A 206 15.98 -7.97 2.07
N THR A 207 15.05 -7.06 2.37
CA THR A 207 15.09 -6.24 3.59
C THR A 207 14.16 -6.80 4.66
N ASP A 208 14.38 -6.33 5.89
CA ASP A 208 13.70 -6.77 7.11
C ASP A 208 12.16 -6.76 7.02
N CYS A 209 11.55 -7.54 7.91
CA CYS A 209 10.10 -7.58 8.10
C CYS A 209 9.59 -6.26 8.68
N GLU A 210 8.95 -5.44 7.86
CA GLU A 210 8.25 -4.25 8.32
C GLU A 210 7.01 -4.65 9.14
N GLY A 211 6.86 -4.10 10.35
CA GLY A 211 5.70 -4.33 11.23
C GLY A 211 6.01 -4.60 12.71
N PHE A 212 7.27 -4.87 13.06
CA PHE A 212 7.73 -4.88 14.45
C PHE A 212 8.34 -3.51 14.75
N GLY A 213 7.54 -2.59 15.29
CA GLY A 213 7.91 -1.19 15.57
C GLY A 213 8.99 -0.99 16.64
N LEU A 214 10.09 -1.74 16.57
CA LEU A 214 11.24 -1.66 17.45
C LEU A 214 12.50 -1.71 16.60
N GLY A 215 13.32 -0.66 16.68
CA GLY A 215 14.70 -0.73 16.20
C GLY A 215 15.35 -2.00 16.74
N LEU A 216 15.85 -2.83 15.83
CA LEU A 216 16.46 -4.11 16.17
C LEU A 216 17.76 -3.90 16.97
N GLY A 217 17.84 -4.53 18.15
CA GLY A 217 19.11 -4.79 18.82
C GLY A 217 20.01 -5.70 17.98
N ASP A 218 21.26 -5.85 18.43
CA ASP A 218 22.38 -6.43 17.68
C ASP A 218 22.28 -7.96 17.38
N ASP A 219 21.13 -8.59 17.62
CA ASP A 219 20.89 -10.04 17.49
C ASP A 219 19.96 -10.44 16.32
N GLY A 220 19.43 -9.47 15.56
CA GLY A 220 18.53 -9.68 14.42
C GLY A 220 19.14 -10.54 13.30
N THR A 221 18.98 -11.85 13.40
CA THR A 221 19.59 -12.81 12.48
C THR A 221 18.54 -13.32 11.50
N ILE A 222 18.66 -12.97 10.21
CA ILE A 222 17.92 -13.68 9.15
C ILE A 222 18.52 -15.08 9.02
N ALA A 223 17.95 -16.03 9.79
CA ALA A 223 18.27 -17.45 9.71
C ALA A 223 17.51 -18.06 8.51
N GLY A 224 18.13 -18.02 7.33
CA GLY A 224 17.59 -18.67 6.15
C GLY A 224 17.86 -20.18 6.17
N THR A 225 16.82 -21.00 5.97
CA THR A 225 17.02 -22.37 5.47
C THR A 225 15.97 -22.80 4.46
N VAL A 226 16.51 -23.44 3.42
CA VAL A 226 15.91 -24.25 2.33
C VAL A 226 15.45 -23.49 1.08
N PHE A 227 16.43 -23.20 0.22
CA PHE A 227 16.25 -23.15 -1.24
C PHE A 227 16.05 -24.58 -1.73
N LYS A 228 14.80 -25.05 -1.79
CA LYS A 228 14.51 -26.13 -2.73
C LYS A 228 14.13 -25.45 -4.05
N ASN A 229 15.03 -25.59 -5.02
CA ASN A 229 14.69 -25.59 -6.44
C ASN A 229 14.74 -24.25 -7.20
N THR A 230 15.69 -23.33 -6.97
CA THR A 230 16.05 -22.32 -8.01
C THR A 230 17.48 -22.55 -8.48
N PRO A 231 17.69 -23.45 -9.46
CA PRO A 231 19.01 -23.70 -10.02
C PRO A 231 19.70 -22.40 -10.42
N GLY A 232 20.89 -22.18 -9.87
CA GLY A 232 21.73 -21.02 -10.18
C GLY A 232 21.54 -19.78 -9.30
N LEU A 233 20.58 -19.74 -8.37
CA LEU A 233 20.44 -18.66 -7.38
C LEU A 233 20.98 -19.03 -6.00
N LYS A 234 21.54 -18.06 -5.29
CA LYS A 234 22.09 -18.21 -3.94
C LYS A 234 21.74 -17.00 -3.08
N MET A 235 21.51 -17.24 -1.79
CA MET A 235 21.45 -16.17 -0.82
C MET A 235 22.87 -15.81 -0.37
N THR A 236 23.22 -14.54 -0.50
CA THR A 236 24.53 -13.99 -0.14
C THR A 236 24.35 -12.76 0.75
N GLY A 237 25.47 -12.21 1.23
CA GLY A 237 25.50 -11.06 2.13
C GLY A 237 25.71 -11.44 3.59
N PRO A 238 26.11 -10.47 4.43
CA PRO A 238 26.37 -10.67 5.85
C PRO A 238 25.12 -11.18 6.56
N THR A 239 25.31 -12.00 7.60
CA THR A 239 24.24 -12.32 8.55
C THR A 239 23.75 -11.01 9.18
N GLY A 240 22.46 -10.71 9.11
CA GLY A 240 21.90 -9.46 9.65
C GLY A 240 20.70 -8.95 8.84
N ARG A 241 20.53 -7.63 8.84
CA ARG A 241 19.35 -6.87 8.36
C ARG A 241 19.08 -6.87 6.86
N ARG A 242 20.03 -7.35 6.05
CA ARG A 242 19.92 -7.38 4.59
C ARG A 242 20.58 -8.64 4.05
N ARG A 243 19.84 -9.37 3.22
CA ARG A 243 20.37 -10.52 2.47
C ARG A 243 20.07 -10.32 0.99
N THR A 244 20.96 -10.80 0.14
CA THR A 244 20.82 -10.63 -1.31
C THR A 244 20.61 -12.00 -1.95
N LEU A 245 19.46 -12.19 -2.59
CA LEU A 245 19.24 -13.30 -3.50
C LEU A 245 19.91 -12.96 -4.83
N GLN A 246 20.97 -13.66 -5.19
CA GLN A 246 21.71 -13.38 -6.42
C GLN A 246 22.20 -14.64 -7.12
N GLY A 247 22.44 -14.54 -8.42
CA GLY A 247 22.98 -15.62 -9.24
C GLY A 247 22.42 -15.56 -10.64
N THR A 248 22.50 -16.67 -11.37
CA THR A 248 22.04 -16.77 -12.75
C THR A 248 21.10 -17.96 -12.84
N PRO A 249 19.77 -17.77 -12.95
CA PRO A 249 18.83 -18.88 -13.07
C PRO A 249 19.22 -19.78 -14.24
N THR A 250 19.26 -21.09 -14.04
CA THR A 250 19.59 -22.05 -15.12
C THR A 250 18.37 -22.81 -15.63
N GLU A 251 17.20 -22.60 -15.04
CA GLU A 251 15.95 -23.26 -15.41
C GLU A 251 14.79 -22.26 -15.37
N ALA A 252 13.91 -22.34 -16.37
CA ALA A 252 12.67 -21.57 -16.40
C ALA A 252 11.62 -22.22 -15.50
N GLY A 253 10.71 -21.41 -14.94
CA GLY A 253 9.62 -21.91 -14.11
C GLY A 253 9.19 -20.95 -13.01
N THR A 254 8.16 -21.36 -12.26
CA THR A 254 7.74 -20.63 -11.07
C THR A 254 8.31 -21.30 -9.83
N PHE A 255 9.02 -20.51 -9.05
CA PHE A 255 9.77 -20.96 -7.90
C PHE A 255 9.23 -20.35 -6.62
N LYS A 256 8.97 -21.19 -5.62
CA LYS A 256 8.57 -20.74 -4.28
C LYS A 256 9.82 -20.66 -3.40
N LEU A 257 10.07 -19.48 -2.86
CA LEU A 257 11.14 -19.28 -1.89
C LEU A 257 10.55 -19.32 -0.49
N ASN A 258 11.14 -20.08 0.42
CA ASN A 258 10.76 -20.03 1.82
C ASN A 258 11.67 -19.06 2.55
N ILE A 259 11.15 -17.89 2.94
CA ILE A 259 11.96 -16.85 3.57
C ILE A 259 11.45 -16.62 4.98
N VAL A 260 12.34 -16.79 5.96
CA VAL A 260 12.02 -16.66 7.39
C VAL A 260 13.04 -15.71 8.02
N GLY A 261 12.56 -14.62 8.59
CA GLY A 261 13.29 -13.75 9.50
C GLY A 261 12.98 -14.14 10.95
N ARG A 262 13.97 -14.04 11.84
CA ARG A 262 13.80 -14.26 13.28
C ARG A 262 14.38 -13.09 14.06
N GLN A 263 13.66 -12.67 15.09
CA GLN A 263 14.09 -11.67 16.07
C GLN A 263 13.69 -12.18 17.46
N GLY A 264 14.67 -12.60 18.25
CA GLY A 264 14.40 -13.29 19.52
C GLY A 264 13.49 -14.51 19.33
N THR A 265 12.32 -14.49 19.98
CA THR A 265 11.28 -15.53 19.86
C THR A 265 10.27 -15.26 18.76
N SER A 266 10.25 -14.06 18.20
CA SER A 266 9.37 -13.69 17.10
C SER A 266 9.94 -14.17 15.77
N SER A 267 9.04 -14.65 14.91
CA SER A 267 9.38 -15.00 13.53
C SER A 267 8.44 -14.29 12.57
N CYS A 268 9.00 -13.93 11.42
CA CYS A 268 8.27 -13.39 10.29
C CYS A 268 8.72 -14.14 9.05
N GLY A 269 7.86 -14.23 8.05
CA GLY A 269 8.21 -14.95 6.85
C GLY A 269 7.05 -15.17 5.92
N GLY A 270 7.38 -15.69 4.75
CA GLY A 270 6.43 -15.99 3.71
C GLY A 270 7.02 -16.93 2.67
N GLN A 271 6.16 -17.30 1.71
CA GLN A 271 6.54 -18.14 0.59
C GLN A 271 6.45 -17.36 -0.72
N PRO A 272 7.28 -16.31 -0.93
CA PRO A 272 7.16 -15.54 -2.15
C PRO A 272 7.47 -16.38 -3.38
N THR A 273 6.76 -16.09 -4.47
CA THR A 273 6.94 -16.77 -5.76
C THR A 273 7.75 -15.89 -6.72
N MET A 274 8.71 -16.48 -7.42
CA MET A 274 9.44 -15.86 -8.53
C MET A 274 9.16 -16.62 -9.81
N THR A 275 8.91 -15.93 -10.91
CA THR A 275 8.79 -16.56 -12.24
C THR A 275 10.06 -16.30 -13.04
N VAL A 276 10.66 -17.35 -13.58
CA VAL A 276 11.79 -17.27 -14.52
C VAL A 276 11.30 -17.67 -15.89
N SER A 277 11.48 -16.77 -16.85
CA SER A 277 11.19 -17.01 -18.25
C SER A 277 12.38 -17.71 -18.94
N PRO A 278 12.14 -18.49 -20.00
CA PRO A 278 13.20 -19.01 -20.86
C PRO A 278 14.13 -17.93 -21.39
#